data_AF-A0A351SRA3-F1
#
_entry.id   AF-A0A351SRA3-F1
#
_cell.length_a   1.000
_cell.length_b   1.000
_cell.length_c   1.000
_cell.angle_alpha   90.00
_cell.angle_beta   90.00
_cell.angle_gamma   90.00
#
_symmetry.space_group_name_H-M   'P 1'
#
loop_
_entity.id
_entity.type
_entity.pdbx_description
1 polymer ?
#
loop_
_entity_poly.entity_id
_entity_poly.type
_entity_poly.pdbx_seq_one_letter_code
_entity_poly.pdbx_strand_id
1 'polypeptide(L)'
;MGFAINYDTLVHHIGSIKYLMFFGIVVNIAIQAFLIVMIFSKSMGSKLMNFVYKMLVKFHYKKAEAFKVQADKQLEEYHECAEHIKKNKVLFVKVILTTVVQLSLYHGIPYFVYRSLGLSEANIMKFVLMESVLYISVASLPLPGSMGASEGSFVVMFKVFFPEVLLGSAMIISRAISFYLFVVISLVLIVAFMLYDDYKRKRLAKN
;
A
#
# COMPACT_ATOMS: atom_id res chain seq x y z
N MET A 1 -0.67 15.71 7.18
CA MET A 1 -1.63 16.65 7.80
C MET A 1 -1.73 16.50 9.33
N GLY A 2 -1.75 15.29 9.91
CA GLY A 2 -1.83 15.13 11.38
C GLY A 2 -0.66 15.71 12.18
N PHE A 3 0.55 15.75 11.60
CA PHE A 3 1.75 16.30 12.25
C PHE A 3 1.75 17.84 12.37
N ALA A 4 1.10 18.54 11.44
CA ALA A 4 1.02 20.00 11.46
C ALA A 4 -0.01 20.51 12.49
N ILE A 5 -1.08 19.75 12.72
CA ILE A 5 -2.19 20.14 13.60
C ILE A 5 -1.85 19.92 15.09
N ASN A 6 -0.90 19.03 15.41
CA ASN A 6 -0.52 18.69 16.80
C ASN A 6 0.96 18.99 17.10
N TYR A 7 1.57 19.94 16.37
CA TYR A 7 2.99 20.26 16.49
C TYR A 7 3.38 20.69 17.92
N ASP A 8 2.58 21.55 18.55
CA ASP A 8 2.86 22.04 19.91
C ASP A 8 2.79 20.94 20.97
N THR A 9 1.80 20.06 20.91
CA THR A 9 1.63 18.98 21.90
C THR A 9 2.73 17.91 21.80
N LEU A 10 3.24 17.66 20.59
CA LEU A 10 4.32 16.71 20.35
C LEU A 10 5.69 17.28 20.76
N VAL A 11 5.96 18.56 20.48
CA VAL A 11 7.28 19.17 20.76
C VAL A 11 7.51 19.37 22.26
N HIS A 12 6.45 19.58 23.05
CA HIS A 12 6.56 19.83 24.48
C HIS A 12 6.81 18.57 25.34
N HIS A 13 6.58 17.36 24.80
CA HIS A 13 6.79 16.08 25.51
C HIS A 13 7.97 15.24 24.97
N ILE A 14 8.56 15.59 23.83
CA ILE A 14 9.47 14.69 23.07
C ILE A 14 10.95 15.17 23.04
N GLY A 15 11.31 16.19 23.83
CA GLY A 15 12.73 16.53 24.11
C GLY A 15 13.63 16.63 22.86
N SER A 16 14.80 15.98 22.89
CA SER A 16 15.78 15.97 21.79
C SER A 16 15.41 15.06 20.60
N ILE A 17 14.43 14.16 20.74
CA ILE A 17 13.99 13.24 19.67
C ILE A 17 13.29 14.00 18.53
N LYS A 18 12.79 15.22 18.79
CA LYS A 18 12.18 16.10 17.78
C LYS A 18 13.11 16.37 16.59
N TYR A 19 14.41 16.53 16.82
CA TYR A 19 15.39 16.80 15.76
C TYR A 19 15.60 15.56 14.88
N LEU A 20 15.68 14.39 15.50
CA LEU A 20 15.79 13.12 14.79
C LEU A 20 14.54 12.83 13.95
N MET A 21 13.35 13.10 14.50
CA MET A 21 12.07 12.91 13.82
C MET A 21 11.90 13.88 12.64
N PHE A 22 12.23 15.16 12.82
CA PHE A 22 12.24 16.15 11.73
C PHE A 22 13.24 15.77 10.63
N PHE A 23 14.45 15.38 11.01
CA PHE A 23 15.46 14.88 10.07
C PHE A 23 14.96 13.66 9.29
N GLY A 24 14.33 12.70 9.97
CA GLY A 24 13.73 11.52 9.35
C GLY A 24 12.66 11.89 8.32
N ILE A 25 11.75 12.81 8.65
CA ILE A 25 10.73 13.30 7.72
C ILE A 25 11.38 13.97 6.50
N VAL A 26 12.36 14.85 6.71
CA VAL A 26 13.06 15.55 5.62
C VAL A 26 13.76 14.55 4.68
N VAL A 27 14.49 13.59 5.24
CA VAL A 27 15.17 12.54 4.46
C VAL A 27 14.14 11.70 3.69
N ASN A 28 13.01 11.34 4.30
CA ASN A 28 11.97 10.56 3.64
C ASN A 28 11.35 11.32 2.46
N ILE A 29 11.01 12.60 2.65
CA ILE A 29 10.50 13.47 1.59
C ILE A 29 11.54 13.62 0.47
N ALA A 30 12.82 13.80 0.81
CA ALA A 30 13.89 13.92 -0.18
C ALA A 30 14.06 12.64 -1.00
N ILE A 31 14.04 11.47 -0.36
CA ILE A 31 14.10 10.16 -1.05
C ILE A 31 12.85 9.99 -1.94
N GLN A 32 11.66 10.28 -1.42
CA GLN A 32 10.42 10.18 -2.20
C GLN A 32 10.44 11.08 -3.43
N ALA A 33 10.86 12.34 -3.28
CA ALA A 33 11.00 13.28 -4.38
C ALA A 33 12.04 12.80 -5.40
N PHE A 34 13.18 12.29 -4.93
CA PHE A 34 14.23 11.72 -5.78
C PHE A 34 13.71 10.54 -6.61
N LEU A 35 12.93 9.63 -6.01
CA LEU A 35 12.32 8.51 -6.73
C LEU A 35 11.33 8.97 -7.79
N ILE A 36 10.49 9.98 -7.49
CA ILE A 36 9.55 10.54 -8.46
C ILE A 36 10.32 11.14 -9.65
N VAL A 37 11.33 11.97 -9.38
CA VAL A 37 12.17 12.58 -10.44
C VAL A 37 12.86 11.49 -11.25
N MET A 38 13.35 10.43 -10.61
CA MET A 38 13.97 9.31 -11.28
C MET A 38 13.01 8.63 -12.25
N ILE A 39 11.77 8.33 -11.85
CA ILE A 39 10.76 7.70 -12.72
C ILE A 39 10.44 8.58 -13.93
N PHE A 40 10.41 9.90 -13.77
CA PHE A 40 10.09 10.83 -14.86
C PHE A 40 11.30 11.25 -15.72
N SER A 41 12.52 10.88 -15.34
CA SER A 41 13.77 11.28 -16.00
C SER A 41 14.60 10.08 -16.48
N LYS A 42 14.54 9.80 -17.78
CA LYS A 42 15.30 8.71 -18.44
C LYS A 42 16.80 8.81 -18.19
N SER A 43 17.34 10.04 -18.21
CA SER A 43 18.78 10.26 -17.98
C SER A 43 19.21 9.93 -16.55
N MET A 44 18.41 10.28 -15.53
CA MET A 44 18.76 10.00 -14.13
C MET A 44 18.63 8.53 -13.80
N GLY A 45 17.56 7.87 -14.25
CA GLY A 45 17.38 6.43 -14.09
C GLY A 45 18.56 5.63 -14.66
N SER A 46 18.92 5.88 -15.93
CA SER A 46 20.03 5.16 -16.56
C SER A 46 21.39 5.48 -15.93
N LYS A 47 21.61 6.71 -15.43
CA LYS A 47 22.84 7.06 -14.69
C LYS A 47 22.96 6.28 -13.39
N LEU A 48 21.87 6.17 -12.62
CA LEU A 48 21.88 5.37 -11.39
C LEU A 48 22.09 3.89 -11.70
N MET A 49 21.42 3.35 -12.73
CA MET A 49 21.58 1.94 -13.10
C MET A 49 23.03 1.62 -13.47
N ASN A 50 23.67 2.50 -14.24
CA ASN A 50 25.09 2.39 -14.56
C ASN A 50 26.00 2.51 -13.32
N PHE A 51 25.64 3.35 -12.34
CA PHE A 51 26.37 3.46 -11.08
C PHE A 51 26.27 2.17 -10.25
N VAL A 52 25.06 1.62 -10.11
CA VAL A 52 24.82 0.35 -9.41
C VAL A 52 25.54 -0.81 -10.10
N TYR A 53 25.49 -0.86 -11.44
CA TYR A 53 26.25 -1.84 -12.21
C TYR A 53 27.76 -1.75 -11.96
N LYS A 54 28.35 -0.55 -11.98
CA LYS A 54 29.78 -0.35 -11.68
C LYS A 54 30.13 -0.81 -10.26
N MET A 55 29.26 -0.58 -9.29
CA MET A 55 29.44 -1.10 -7.94
C MET A 55 29.38 -2.64 -7.91
N LEU A 56 28.37 -3.25 -8.53
CA LEU A 56 28.23 -4.71 -8.58
C LEU A 56 29.42 -5.40 -9.25
N VAL A 57 29.97 -4.81 -10.32
CA VAL A 57 31.19 -5.29 -10.97
C VAL A 57 32.41 -5.13 -10.06
N LYS A 58 32.55 -4.00 -9.35
CA LYS A 58 33.63 -3.79 -8.36
C LYS A 58 33.60 -4.83 -7.23
N PHE A 59 32.41 -5.28 -6.84
CA PHE A 59 32.20 -6.35 -5.86
C PHE A 59 32.25 -7.77 -6.46
N HIS A 60 32.69 -7.93 -7.72
CA HIS A 60 32.82 -9.22 -8.42
C HIS A 60 31.52 -10.05 -8.45
N TYR A 61 30.36 -9.40 -8.53
CA TYR A 61 29.09 -10.09 -8.59
C TYR A 61 28.89 -10.75 -9.98
N LYS A 62 28.87 -12.09 -10.01
CA LYS A 62 28.82 -12.90 -11.25
C LYS A 62 27.59 -12.66 -12.14
N LYS A 63 26.48 -12.14 -11.59
CA LYS A 63 25.25 -11.85 -12.34
C LYS A 63 25.03 -10.35 -12.58
N ALA A 64 26.07 -9.52 -12.47
CA ALA A 64 25.94 -8.07 -12.62
C ALA A 64 25.37 -7.65 -13.98
N GLU A 65 25.75 -8.35 -15.05
CA GLU A 65 25.25 -8.09 -16.40
C GLU A 65 23.77 -8.49 -16.55
N ALA A 66 23.40 -9.69 -16.11
CA ALA A 66 22.00 -10.13 -16.11
C ALA A 66 21.10 -9.22 -15.26
N PHE A 67 21.60 -8.74 -14.11
CA PHE A 67 20.91 -7.75 -13.29
C PHE A 67 20.71 -6.44 -14.05
N LYS A 68 21.75 -5.93 -14.71
CA LYS A 68 21.68 -4.69 -15.49
C LYS A 68 20.62 -4.78 -16.58
N VAL A 69 20.61 -5.86 -17.37
CA VAL A 69 19.63 -6.03 -18.46
C VAL A 69 18.20 -6.06 -17.92
N GLN A 70 17.95 -6.81 -16.84
CA GLN A 70 16.61 -6.86 -16.23
C GLN A 70 16.19 -5.51 -15.66
N ALA A 71 17.12 -4.81 -15.01
CA ALA A 71 16.84 -3.56 -14.35
C ALA A 71 16.68 -2.40 -15.34
N ASP A 72 17.45 -2.37 -16.44
CA ASP A 72 17.26 -1.43 -17.56
C ASP A 72 15.90 -1.66 -18.24
N LYS A 73 15.49 -2.93 -18.44
CA LYS A 73 14.17 -3.25 -18.99
C LYS A 73 13.03 -2.75 -18.09
N GLN A 74 13.10 -3.05 -16.79
CA GLN A 74 12.09 -2.55 -15.84
C GLN A 74 12.07 -1.02 -15.83
N LEU A 75 13.23 -0.38 -15.80
CA LEU A 75 13.34 1.08 -15.82
C LEU A 75 12.72 1.69 -17.09
N GLU A 76 12.92 1.06 -18.24
CA GLU A 76 12.28 1.48 -19.50
C GLU A 76 10.75 1.34 -19.45
N GLU A 77 10.22 0.23 -18.94
CA GLU A 77 8.78 0.04 -18.71
C GLU A 77 8.20 1.12 -17.77
N TYR A 78 8.91 1.46 -16.69
CA TYR A 78 8.50 2.56 -15.79
C TYR A 78 8.50 3.92 -16.49
N HIS A 79 9.51 4.20 -17.32
CA HIS A 79 9.58 5.44 -18.08
C HIS A 79 8.47 5.55 -19.13
N GLU A 80 8.14 4.45 -19.82
CA GLU A 80 7.00 4.41 -20.74
C GLU A 80 5.69 4.71 -20.00
N CYS A 81 5.46 4.07 -18.86
CA CYS A 81 4.31 4.36 -18.01
C CYS A 81 4.27 5.84 -17.57
N ALA A 82 5.42 6.40 -17.20
CA ALA A 82 5.55 7.80 -16.81
C ALA A 82 5.22 8.77 -17.97
N GLU A 83 5.65 8.44 -19.19
CA GLU A 83 5.28 9.20 -20.40
C GLU A 83 3.79 9.07 -20.73
N HIS A 84 3.18 7.89 -20.55
CA HIS A 84 1.73 7.72 -20.67
C HIS A 84 0.95 8.56 -19.64
N ILE A 85 1.44 8.64 -18.41
CA ILE A 85 0.88 9.49 -17.35
C ILE A 85 0.96 10.98 -17.74
N LYS A 86 2.12 11.43 -18.27
CA LYS A 86 2.30 12.83 -18.74
C LYS A 86 1.35 13.18 -19.89
N LYS A 87 1.17 12.26 -20.85
CA LYS A 87 0.29 12.45 -22.01
C LYS A 87 -1.19 12.46 -21.61
N ASN A 88 -1.60 11.60 -20.68
CA ASN A 88 -3.00 11.45 -20.27
C ASN A 88 -3.25 11.95 -18.83
N LYS A 89 -3.05 13.26 -18.60
CA LYS A 89 -3.25 13.89 -17.28
C LYS A 89 -4.66 13.64 -16.71
N VAL A 90 -5.69 13.61 -17.56
CA VAL A 90 -7.07 13.34 -17.14
C VAL A 90 -7.22 11.93 -16.58
N LEU A 91 -6.63 10.92 -17.24
CA LEU A 91 -6.65 9.54 -16.75
C LEU A 91 -5.90 9.44 -15.41
N PHE A 92 -4.75 10.09 -15.31
CA PHE A 92 -3.96 10.10 -14.07
C PHE A 92 -4.74 10.71 -12.89
N VAL A 93 -5.39 11.86 -13.08
CA VAL A 93 -6.23 12.47 -12.04
C VAL A 93 -7.41 11.58 -11.67
N LYS A 94 -8.07 10.95 -12.66
CA LYS A 94 -9.15 9.98 -12.40
C LYS A 94 -8.68 8.80 -11.56
N VAL A 95 -7.52 8.24 -11.86
CA VAL A 95 -6.93 7.14 -11.09
C VAL A 95 -6.65 7.59 -9.65
N ILE A 96 -5.99 8.74 -9.46
CA ILE A 96 -5.73 9.27 -8.12
C ILE A 96 -7.03 9.46 -7.33
N LEU A 97 -8.04 10.12 -7.92
CA LEU A 97 -9.32 10.36 -7.24
C LEU A 97 -10.02 9.04 -6.89
N THR A 98 -10.02 8.09 -7.83
CA THR A 98 -10.62 6.76 -7.60
C THR A 98 -9.90 6.04 -6.47
N THR A 99 -8.56 6.05 -6.45
CA THR A 99 -7.77 5.44 -5.39
C THR A 99 -8.00 6.11 -4.04
N VAL A 100 -8.07 7.44 -3.98
CA VAL A 100 -8.34 8.18 -2.74
C VAL A 100 -9.72 7.83 -2.19
N VAL A 101 -10.74 7.80 -3.04
CA VAL A 101 -12.11 7.42 -2.63
C VAL A 101 -12.15 5.97 -2.19
N GLN A 102 -11.58 5.06 -2.97
CA GLN A 102 -11.51 3.63 -2.64
C GLN A 102 -10.81 3.40 -1.30
N LEU A 103 -9.66 4.03 -1.09
CA LEU A 103 -8.87 3.91 0.15
C LEU A 103 -9.61 4.51 1.35
N SER A 104 -10.28 5.65 1.17
CA SER A 104 -11.09 6.28 2.23
C SER A 104 -12.26 5.40 2.65
N LEU A 105 -12.95 4.80 1.68
CA LEU A 105 -14.05 3.87 1.95
C LEU A 105 -13.53 2.60 2.62
N TYR A 106 -12.41 2.05 2.14
CA TYR A 106 -11.78 0.85 2.68
C TYR A 106 -11.36 1.04 4.14
N HIS A 107 -10.68 2.15 4.46
CA HIS A 107 -10.34 2.50 5.84
C HIS A 107 -11.54 2.92 6.70
N GLY A 108 -12.68 3.25 6.08
CA GLY A 108 -13.94 3.51 6.75
C GLY A 108 -14.73 2.26 7.15
N ILE A 109 -14.39 1.07 6.63
CA ILE A 109 -15.13 -0.17 6.92
C ILE A 109 -15.24 -0.45 8.43
N PRO A 110 -14.17 -0.35 9.25
CA PRO A 110 -14.28 -0.55 10.69
C PRO A 110 -15.24 0.43 11.39
N TYR A 111 -15.41 1.65 10.86
CA TYR A 111 -16.38 2.60 11.37
C TYR A 111 -17.82 2.17 11.06
N PHE A 112 -18.10 1.70 9.86
CA PHE A 112 -19.44 1.21 9.52
C PHE A 112 -19.81 -0.03 10.35
N VAL A 113 -18.83 -0.91 10.63
CA VAL A 113 -19.00 -2.03 11.56
C VAL A 113 -19.24 -1.53 12.99
N TYR A 114 -18.52 -0.52 13.45
CA TYR A 114 -18.77 0.13 14.75
C TYR A 114 -20.21 0.65 14.85
N ARG A 115 -20.71 1.32 13.82
CA ARG A 115 -22.09 1.81 13.77
C ARG A 115 -23.12 0.68 13.70
N SER A 116 -22.84 -0.42 13.00
CA SER A 116 -23.77 -1.56 12.90
C SER A 116 -23.89 -2.34 14.21
N LEU A 117 -22.86 -2.29 15.06
CA LEU A 117 -22.89 -2.84 16.42
C LEU A 117 -23.63 -1.93 17.43
N GLY A 118 -24.25 -0.84 16.98
CA GLY A 118 -25.05 0.06 17.81
C GLY A 118 -24.27 1.14 18.55
N LEU A 119 -22.97 1.30 18.26
CA LEU A 119 -22.11 2.29 18.91
C LEU A 119 -22.06 3.59 18.09
N SER A 120 -22.01 4.76 18.74
CA SER A 120 -22.08 6.06 18.04
C SER A 120 -21.20 7.17 18.60
N GLU A 121 -20.38 6.89 19.61
CA GLU A 121 -19.62 7.92 20.35
C GLU A 121 -18.39 8.42 19.59
N ALA A 122 -17.81 7.59 18.72
CA ALA A 122 -16.60 7.91 18.00
C ALA A 122 -16.87 8.44 16.57
N ASN A 123 -16.02 9.36 16.12
CA ASN A 123 -16.09 9.99 14.80
C ASN A 123 -15.34 9.14 13.75
N ILE A 124 -15.88 9.05 12.53
CA ILE A 124 -15.28 8.35 11.38
C ILE A 124 -13.83 8.76 11.12
N MET A 125 -13.47 10.04 11.32
CA MET A 125 -12.09 10.50 11.12
C MET A 125 -11.10 9.80 12.04
N LYS A 126 -11.49 9.48 13.29
CA LYS A 126 -10.61 8.76 14.22
C LYS A 126 -10.35 7.33 13.73
N PHE A 127 -11.36 6.68 13.16
CA PHE A 127 -11.22 5.34 12.58
C PHE A 127 -10.33 5.33 11.34
N VAL A 128 -10.55 6.26 10.40
CA VAL A 128 -9.73 6.34 9.17
C VAL A 128 -8.27 6.62 9.51
N LEU A 129 -7.99 7.52 10.46
CA LEU A 129 -6.63 7.81 10.91
C LEU A 129 -5.98 6.61 11.59
N MET A 130 -6.69 5.92 12.49
CA MET A 130 -6.16 4.74 13.18
C MET A 130 -5.90 3.59 12.19
N GLU A 131 -6.82 3.33 11.27
CA GLU A 131 -6.65 2.29 10.25
C GLU A 131 -5.50 2.65 9.28
N SER A 132 -5.27 3.93 9.00
CA SER A 132 -4.12 4.38 8.20
C SER A 132 -2.79 4.11 8.91
N VAL A 133 -2.71 4.35 10.22
CA VAL A 133 -1.52 4.02 11.03
C VAL A 133 -1.30 2.51 11.02
N LEU A 134 -2.34 1.73 11.29
CA LEU A 134 -2.31 0.27 11.24
C LEU A 134 -1.80 -0.23 9.88
N TYR A 135 -2.34 0.31 8.78
CA TYR A 135 -1.96 -0.07 7.43
C TYR A 135 -0.47 0.17 7.17
N ILE A 136 0.08 1.33 7.54
CA ILE A 136 1.50 1.64 7.37
C ILE A 136 2.38 0.73 8.25
N SER A 137 1.95 0.46 9.49
CA SER A 137 2.66 -0.44 10.40
C SER A 137 2.75 -1.86 9.86
N VAL A 138 1.64 -2.40 9.34
CA VAL A 138 1.61 -3.74 8.73
C VAL A 138 2.36 -3.78 7.41
N ALA A 139 2.26 -2.75 6.58
CA ALA A 139 2.97 -2.68 5.30
C ALA A 139 4.50 -2.66 5.46
N SER A 140 5.00 -2.25 6.63
CA SER A 140 6.43 -2.25 6.96
C SER A 140 6.97 -3.64 7.31
N LEU A 141 6.08 -4.62 7.57
CA LEU A 141 6.47 -6.00 7.84
C LEU A 141 6.52 -6.79 6.52
N PRO A 142 7.68 -7.31 6.09
CA PRO A 142 7.83 -8.11 4.87
C PRO A 142 7.31 -9.54 5.09
N LEU A 143 6.05 -9.67 5.51
CA LEU A 143 5.42 -10.93 5.88
C LEU A 143 4.35 -11.29 4.85
N PRO A 144 4.65 -12.15 3.86
CA PRO A 144 3.62 -12.77 3.04
C PRO A 144 2.72 -13.60 3.96
N GLY A 145 1.45 -13.20 4.12
CA GLY A 145 0.54 -13.85 5.08
C GLY A 145 0.45 -13.19 6.47
N SER A 146 0.80 -11.90 6.60
CA SER A 146 0.72 -11.10 7.85
C SER A 146 -0.69 -10.85 8.41
N MET A 147 -1.69 -11.63 7.99
CA MET A 147 -3.09 -11.44 8.42
C MET A 147 -3.21 -11.56 9.95
N GLY A 148 -2.53 -12.52 10.59
CA GLY A 148 -2.52 -12.62 12.05
C GLY A 148 -1.90 -11.40 12.76
N ALA A 149 -0.85 -10.81 12.20
CA ALA A 149 -0.26 -9.59 12.73
C ALA A 149 -1.18 -8.37 12.55
N SER A 150 -1.93 -8.34 11.44
CA SER A 150 -2.92 -7.30 11.14
C SER A 150 -4.14 -7.40 12.05
N GLU A 151 -4.63 -8.61 12.31
CA GLU A 151 -5.73 -8.90 13.23
C GLU A 151 -5.34 -8.58 14.67
N GLY A 152 -4.14 -8.99 15.10
CA GLY A 152 -3.60 -8.63 16.42
C GLY A 152 -3.44 -7.13 16.59
N SER A 153 -2.89 -6.45 15.58
CA SER A 153 -2.71 -5.00 15.58
C SER A 153 -4.06 -4.26 15.59
N PHE A 154 -5.08 -4.80 14.92
CA PHE A 154 -6.43 -4.25 14.96
C PHE A 154 -7.00 -4.31 16.38
N VAL A 155 -6.92 -5.47 17.05
CA VAL A 155 -7.39 -5.63 18.43
C VAL A 155 -6.69 -4.63 19.35
N VAL A 156 -5.37 -4.46 19.23
CA VAL A 156 -4.61 -3.51 20.07
C VAL A 156 -5.02 -2.05 19.80
N MET A 157 -5.06 -1.64 18.53
CA MET A 157 -5.30 -0.24 18.16
C MET A 157 -6.76 0.19 18.35
N PHE A 158 -7.72 -0.72 18.16
CA PHE A 158 -9.15 -0.42 18.25
C PHE A 158 -9.78 -0.73 19.61
N LYS A 159 -9.03 -1.27 20.58
CA LYS A 159 -9.51 -1.48 21.97
C LYS A 159 -10.00 -0.19 22.64
N VAL A 160 -9.52 0.98 22.20
CA VAL A 160 -9.95 2.29 22.70
C VAL A 160 -11.34 2.69 22.16
N PHE A 161 -11.79 2.09 21.06
CA PHE A 161 -13.06 2.44 20.41
C PHE A 161 -14.16 1.41 20.66
N PHE A 162 -13.83 0.12 20.80
CA PHE A 162 -14.83 -0.93 21.00
C PHE A 162 -14.82 -1.47 22.43
N PRO A 163 -16.00 -1.77 23.02
CA PRO A 163 -16.08 -2.60 24.21
C PRO A 163 -15.39 -3.95 24.00
N GLU A 164 -14.72 -4.47 25.03
CA GLU A 164 -13.90 -5.68 24.94
C GLU A 164 -14.68 -6.90 24.41
N VAL A 165 -15.96 -7.01 24.78
CA VAL A 165 -16.88 -8.08 24.33
C VAL A 165 -17.17 -8.00 22.82
N LEU A 166 -17.17 -6.80 22.24
CA LEU A 166 -17.52 -6.56 20.83
C LEU A 166 -16.30 -6.44 19.92
N LEU A 167 -15.11 -6.20 20.47
CA LEU A 167 -13.88 -5.94 19.71
C LEU A 167 -13.50 -7.10 18.78
N GLY A 168 -13.56 -8.34 19.27
CA GLY A 168 -13.26 -9.53 18.45
C GLY A 168 -14.24 -9.69 17.30
N SER A 169 -15.53 -9.52 17.57
CA SER A 169 -16.60 -9.57 16.57
C SER A 169 -16.44 -8.46 15.53
N ALA A 170 -16.14 -7.24 15.96
CA ALA A 170 -15.90 -6.11 15.07
C ALA A 170 -14.70 -6.34 14.13
N MET A 171 -13.62 -6.92 14.66
CA MET A 171 -12.44 -7.30 13.88
C MET A 171 -12.80 -8.32 12.80
N ILE A 172 -13.47 -9.42 13.18
CA ILE A 172 -13.83 -10.50 12.25
C ILE A 172 -14.78 -9.98 11.16
N ILE A 173 -15.81 -9.21 11.52
CA ILE A 173 -16.76 -8.64 10.54
C ILE A 173 -16.04 -7.69 9.59
N SER A 174 -15.17 -6.82 10.12
CA SER A 174 -14.39 -5.89 9.29
C SER A 174 -13.49 -6.64 8.31
N ARG A 175 -12.82 -7.71 8.75
CA ARG A 175 -11.96 -8.55 7.87
C ARG A 175 -12.77 -9.37 6.87
N ALA A 176 -13.94 -9.86 7.27
CA ALA A 176 -14.86 -10.55 6.37
C ALA A 176 -15.24 -9.66 5.20
N ILE A 177 -15.68 -8.43 5.47
CA ILE A 177 -16.10 -7.48 4.44
C ILE A 177 -14.91 -7.02 3.58
N SER A 178 -13.81 -6.61 4.22
CA SER A 178 -12.68 -5.99 3.51
C SER A 178 -11.79 -6.98 2.77
N PHE A 179 -11.72 -8.24 3.21
CA PHE A 179 -10.72 -9.19 2.73
C PHE A 179 -11.33 -10.55 2.36
N TYR A 180 -11.94 -11.26 3.31
CA TYR A 180 -12.34 -12.65 3.05
C TYR A 180 -13.42 -12.77 1.96
N LEU A 181 -14.38 -11.84 1.88
CA LEU A 181 -15.37 -11.81 0.79
C LEU A 181 -14.70 -11.68 -0.59
N PHE A 182 -13.75 -10.76 -0.73
CA PHE A 182 -13.04 -10.58 -2.00
C PHE A 182 -12.20 -11.79 -2.38
N VAL A 183 -11.59 -12.48 -1.40
CA VAL A 183 -10.87 -13.73 -1.63
C VAL A 183 -11.81 -14.81 -2.18
N VAL A 184 -12.98 -14.99 -1.57
CA VAL A 184 -13.98 -15.98 -2.01
C VAL A 184 -14.50 -15.63 -3.41
N ILE A 185 -14.86 -14.37 -3.67
CA ILE A 185 -15.32 -13.92 -4.98
C ILE A 185 -14.24 -14.16 -6.03
N SER A 186 -12.99 -13.81 -5.74
CA SER A 186 -11.87 -14.01 -6.66
C SER A 186 -11.66 -15.49 -6.97
N LEU A 187 -11.74 -16.37 -5.96
CA LEU A 187 -11.65 -17.81 -6.13
C LEU A 187 -12.74 -18.35 -7.06
N VAL A 188 -14.00 -17.96 -6.81
CA VAL A 188 -15.14 -18.38 -7.64
C VAL A 188 -14.98 -17.92 -9.09
N LEU A 189 -14.57 -16.66 -9.30
CA LEU A 189 -14.32 -16.14 -10.64
C LEU A 189 -13.21 -16.90 -11.35
N ILE A 190 -12.07 -17.16 -10.69
CA ILE A 190 -10.95 -17.90 -11.27
C ILE A 190 -11.39 -19.30 -11.68
N VAL A 191 -12.10 -20.02 -10.80
CA VAL A 191 -12.60 -21.37 -11.10
C VAL A 191 -13.57 -21.33 -12.28
N ALA A 192 -14.50 -20.36 -12.32
CA ALA A 192 -15.42 -20.21 -13.44
C ALA A 192 -14.69 -19.94 -14.77
N PHE A 193 -13.67 -19.07 -14.76
CA PHE A 193 -12.84 -18.79 -15.93
C PHE A 193 -12.06 -20.02 -16.39
N MET A 194 -11.48 -20.80 -15.47
CA MET A 194 -10.77 -22.03 -15.80
C MET A 194 -11.68 -23.08 -16.42
N LEU A 195 -12.89 -23.28 -15.85
CA LEU A 195 -13.88 -24.20 -16.40
C LEU A 195 -14.37 -23.76 -17.79
N TYR A 196 -14.55 -22.46 -17.99
CA TYR A 196 -14.93 -21.91 -19.29
C TYR A 196 -13.83 -22.09 -20.34
N ASP A 197 -12.56 -21.86 -20.00
CA ASP A 197 -11.44 -22.05 -20.93
C ASP A 197 -11.27 -23.54 -21.29
N ASP A 198 -11.37 -24.45 -20.32
CA ASP A 198 -11.31 -25.90 -20.56
C ASP A 198 -12.46 -26.36 -21.47
N TYR A 199 -13.68 -25.88 -21.24
CA TYR A 199 -14.83 -26.14 -22.10
C TYR A 199 -14.59 -25.63 -23.54
N LYS A 200 -14.07 -24.41 -23.69
CA LYS A 200 -13.78 -23.82 -25.00
C LYS A 200 -12.69 -24.61 -25.75
N ARG A 201 -11.63 -25.04 -25.07
CA ARG A 201 -10.56 -25.86 -25.67
C ARG A 201 -11.09 -27.22 -26.15
N LYS A 202 -11.90 -27.90 -25.34
CA LYS A 202 -12.50 -29.20 -25.71
C LYS A 202 -13.45 -29.07 -26.91
N ARG A 203 -14.19 -27.97 -27.02
CA ARG A 203 -15.03 -27.67 -28.18
C ARG A 203 -14.22 -27.41 -29.45
N LEU A 204 -13.10 -26.68 -29.35
CA LEU A 204 -12.22 -26.40 -30.49
C LEU A 204 -11.43 -27.63 -30.96
N ALA A 205 -11.08 -28.56 -30.06
CA ALA A 205 -10.38 -29.80 -30.40
C ALA A 205 -11.29 -30.86 -31.05
N LYS A 206 -12.62 -30.65 -31.05
CA LYS A 206 -13.61 -31.57 -31.63
C LYS A 206 -14.10 -31.13 -33.03
N ASN A 207 -13.72 -29.93 -33.47
CA ASN A 207 -13.95 -29.40 -34.82
C ASN A 207 -12.68 -29.52 -35.66
#